data_AF-A0A2E4H1P9-F1
#
_entry.id   AF-A0A2E4H1P9-F1
#
_cell.length_a   1.000
_cell.length_b   1.000
_cell.length_c   1.000
_cell.angle_alpha   90.00
_cell.angle_beta   90.00
_cell.angle_gamma   90.00
#
_symmetry.space_group_name_H-M   'P 1'
#
loop_
_entity.id
_entity.type
_entity.pdbx_description
1 polymer ?
#
loop_
_entity_poly.entity_id
_entity_poly.type
_entity_poly.pdbx_seq_one_letter_code
_entity_poly.pdbx_strand_id
1 'polypeptide(L)'
;MAAFALLDREKGPVLVDYLEDVPDGADGLSEDEMAGMVCPIDLPRFPDANAPVSELGRALATEMDRLAPWYDLSVRKRGRTTVGPSEMDIKVAANFVTNFLEDQETPVPRKDLAKGRILKLAFEDLKAYYGEAITAQPGYGTSLRVENWLFNETVLGKVLWTLRRICRESDDEYYQYLGRNSIVPDRQVDLLERVPEVAG
;
A
#
# COMPACT_ATOMS: atom_id res chain seq x y z
N MET A 1 -18.05 -3.87 40.03
CA MET A 1 -19.11 -4.41 39.14
C MET A 1 -19.83 -3.24 38.48
N ALA A 2 -19.38 -2.76 37.31
CA ALA A 2 -19.95 -1.55 36.67
C ALA A 2 -20.59 -1.79 35.29
N ALA A 3 -20.15 -2.82 34.54
CA ALA A 3 -20.46 -2.97 33.12
C ALA A 3 -21.96 -3.16 32.79
N PHE A 4 -22.74 -3.84 33.64
CA PHE A 4 -24.15 -4.15 33.35
C PHE A 4 -25.10 -2.96 33.53
N ALA A 5 -24.77 -2.00 34.41
CA ALA A 5 -25.64 -0.84 34.72
C ALA A 5 -25.80 0.16 33.55
N LEU A 6 -25.08 -0.04 32.44
CA LEU A 6 -25.26 0.70 31.19
C LEU A 6 -26.47 0.22 30.38
N LEU A 7 -26.88 -1.04 30.53
CA LEU A 7 -27.99 -1.64 29.77
C LEU A 7 -29.36 -1.18 30.28
N ASP A 8 -29.45 -0.80 31.56
CA ASP A 8 -30.69 -0.38 32.23
C ASP A 8 -31.00 1.12 32.06
N ARG A 9 -30.24 1.87 31.24
CA ARG A 9 -30.41 3.32 31.08
C ARG A 9 -31.32 3.66 29.90
N GLU A 10 -32.39 4.41 30.19
CA GLU A 10 -33.43 4.79 29.22
C GLU A 10 -33.00 5.80 28.13
N LYS A 11 -31.80 6.39 28.24
CA LYS A 11 -31.27 7.38 27.26
C LYS A 11 -29.80 7.11 26.94
N GLY A 12 -29.41 7.56 25.74
CA GLY A 12 -28.18 7.20 25.02
C GLY A 12 -26.84 7.57 25.67
N PRO A 13 -25.71 7.46 24.92
CA PRO A 13 -24.37 7.29 25.47
C PRO A 13 -24.02 8.33 26.53
N VAL A 14 -23.83 7.82 27.75
CA VAL A 14 -23.59 8.63 28.95
C VAL A 14 -22.09 8.86 29.09
N LEU A 15 -21.65 10.09 28.83
CA LEU A 15 -20.35 10.57 29.26
C LEU A 15 -20.44 10.93 30.75
N VAL A 16 -19.76 10.16 31.59
CA VAL A 16 -19.59 10.43 33.03
C VAL A 16 -18.12 10.27 33.36
N ASP A 17 -17.61 11.17 34.20
CA ASP A 17 -16.25 11.10 34.70
C ASP A 17 -16.13 9.94 35.70
N TYR A 18 -15.34 8.93 35.34
CA TYR A 18 -14.98 7.84 36.24
C TYR A 18 -13.75 8.26 37.04
N LEU A 19 -13.91 8.39 38.35
CA LEU A 19 -12.83 8.68 39.30
C LEU A 19 -11.98 7.44 39.66
N GLU A 20 -11.99 6.41 38.79
CA GLU A 20 -11.05 5.29 38.90
C GLU A 20 -9.74 5.72 38.24
N ASP A 21 -8.73 6.04 39.04
CA ASP A 21 -7.37 6.24 38.57
C ASP A 21 -6.86 4.95 37.89
N VAL A 22 -6.08 5.13 36.82
CA VAL A 22 -5.40 4.01 36.15
C VAL A 22 -4.40 3.40 37.16
N PRO A 23 -4.32 2.07 37.32
CA PRO A 23 -3.43 1.47 38.31
C PRO A 23 -1.97 1.88 38.10
N ASP A 24 -1.31 2.24 39.21
CA ASP A 24 0.11 2.64 39.26
C ASP A 24 0.98 1.67 38.44
N GLY A 25 1.75 2.20 37.48
CA GLY A 25 2.55 1.44 36.53
C GLY A 25 2.14 1.60 35.06
N ALA A 26 0.97 2.17 34.76
CA ALA A 26 0.59 2.55 33.38
C ALA A 26 1.29 3.84 32.88
N ASP A 27 1.81 4.63 33.82
CA ASP A 27 2.60 5.85 33.64
C ASP A 27 4.06 5.59 33.22
N GLY A 28 4.51 4.33 33.29
CA GLY A 28 5.86 3.90 32.91
C GLY A 28 6.02 3.35 31.49
N LEU A 29 4.92 3.23 30.71
CA LEU A 29 4.97 2.71 29.35
C LEU A 29 5.55 3.77 28.40
N SER A 30 6.65 3.42 27.71
CA SER A 30 7.22 4.25 26.66
C SER A 30 6.26 4.40 25.46
N GLU A 31 6.45 5.44 24.62
CA GLU A 31 5.65 5.61 23.40
C GLU A 31 5.71 4.35 22.49
N ASP A 32 6.84 3.64 22.49
CA ASP A 32 7.03 2.38 21.77
C ASP A 32 6.23 1.20 22.37
N GLU A 33 6.02 1.17 23.70
CA GLU A 33 5.19 0.16 24.37
C GLU A 33 3.69 0.49 24.26
N MET A 34 3.33 1.77 24.20
CA MET A 34 1.97 2.22 23.88
C MET A 34 1.61 2.06 22.40
N ALA A 35 2.59 1.85 21.50
CA ALA A 35 2.40 1.58 20.08
C ALA A 35 1.90 0.14 19.80
N GLY A 36 1.07 -0.41 20.69
CA GLY A 36 0.40 -1.69 20.50
C GLY A 36 -0.36 -1.71 19.18
N MET A 37 -0.01 -2.66 18.31
CA MET A 37 -0.56 -2.82 16.97
C MET A 37 -2.08 -2.69 16.97
N VAL A 38 -2.61 -1.66 16.30
CA VAL A 38 -4.05 -1.51 16.08
C VAL A 38 -4.53 -2.70 15.25
N CYS A 39 -5.20 -3.66 15.89
CA CYS A 39 -5.78 -4.82 15.22
C CYS A 39 -6.72 -4.36 14.10
N PRO A 40 -6.44 -4.66 12.82
CA PRO A 40 -7.35 -4.32 11.74
C PRO A 40 -8.65 -5.10 11.93
N ILE A 41 -9.77 -4.39 12.00
CA ILE A 41 -11.10 -5.02 11.92
C ILE A 41 -11.49 -5.16 10.45
N ASP A 42 -11.80 -6.38 10.01
CA ASP A 42 -12.29 -6.60 8.64
C ASP A 42 -13.77 -6.15 8.55
N LEU A 43 -13.96 -4.91 8.10
CA LEU A 43 -15.28 -4.37 7.79
C LEU A 43 -15.78 -4.90 6.43
N PRO A 44 -17.09 -5.20 6.29
CA PRO A 44 -17.66 -5.64 5.02
C PRO A 44 -17.52 -4.54 3.96
N ARG A 45 -16.92 -4.86 2.82
CA ARG A 45 -16.82 -3.93 1.69
C ARG A 45 -18.14 -3.82 0.93
N PHE A 46 -18.50 -2.59 0.60
CA PHE A 46 -19.57 -2.32 -0.36
C PHE A 46 -19.14 -2.77 -1.77
N PRO A 47 -20.07 -3.26 -2.62
CA PRO A 47 -19.75 -3.63 -3.99
C PRO A 47 -19.34 -2.37 -4.79
N ASP A 48 -18.09 -2.36 -5.25
CA ASP A 48 -17.54 -1.32 -6.12
C ASP A 48 -17.66 -1.77 -7.59
N ALA A 49 -18.27 -0.95 -8.42
CA ALA A 49 -18.41 -1.21 -9.86
C ALA A 49 -17.05 -1.18 -10.60
N ASN A 50 -16.02 -0.58 -10.00
CA ASN A 50 -14.65 -0.55 -10.49
C ASN A 50 -13.76 -1.58 -9.78
N ALA A 51 -14.32 -2.56 -9.07
CA ALA A 51 -13.52 -3.59 -8.40
C ALA A 51 -12.67 -4.38 -9.41
N PRO A 52 -11.38 -4.62 -9.13
CA PRO A 52 -10.51 -5.38 -10.03
C PRO A 52 -10.98 -6.84 -10.22
N VAL A 53 -10.92 -7.29 -11.47
CA VAL A 53 -11.42 -8.61 -11.89
C VAL A 53 -10.43 -9.74 -11.56
N SER A 54 -9.12 -9.47 -11.65
CA SER A 54 -8.08 -10.44 -11.29
C SER A 54 -7.93 -10.59 -9.78
N GLU A 55 -7.52 -11.79 -9.34
CA GLU A 55 -7.27 -12.06 -7.92
C GLU A 55 -6.12 -11.20 -7.36
N LEU A 56 -5.07 -11.01 -8.16
CA LEU A 56 -3.95 -10.14 -7.81
C LEU A 56 -4.39 -8.67 -7.67
N GLY A 57 -5.31 -8.20 -8.51
CA GLY A 57 -5.90 -6.87 -8.38
C GLY A 57 -6.75 -6.71 -7.12
N ARG A 58 -7.58 -7.70 -6.76
CA ARG A 58 -8.32 -7.69 -5.49
C ARG A 58 -7.39 -7.68 -4.28
N ALA A 59 -6.32 -8.47 -4.33
CA ALA A 59 -5.30 -8.48 -3.28
C ALA A 59 -4.62 -7.11 -3.14
N LEU A 60 -4.25 -6.47 -4.27
CA LEU A 60 -3.65 -5.14 -4.29
C LEU A 60 -4.60 -4.07 -3.70
N ALA A 61 -5.85 -4.03 -4.15
CA ALA A 61 -6.85 -3.10 -3.63
C ALA A 61 -7.06 -3.27 -2.12
N THR A 62 -7.05 -4.51 -1.62
CA THR A 62 -7.15 -4.83 -0.18
C THR A 62 -5.94 -4.34 0.62
N GLU A 63 -4.74 -4.47 0.07
CA GLU A 63 -3.52 -3.97 0.71
C GLU A 63 -3.48 -2.43 0.72
N MET A 64 -3.89 -1.79 -0.37
CA MET A 64 -4.02 -0.33 -0.44
C MET A 64 -5.05 0.20 0.56
N ASP A 65 -6.23 -0.42 0.68
CA ASP A 65 -7.24 -0.04 1.68
C ASP A 65 -6.67 -0.10 3.12
N ARG A 66 -5.79 -1.07 3.42
CA ARG A 66 -5.10 -1.19 4.72
C ARG A 66 -4.03 -0.11 4.95
N LEU A 67 -3.40 0.39 3.88
CA LEU A 67 -2.40 1.46 3.95
C LEU A 67 -3.01 2.88 3.90
N ALA A 68 -4.27 3.02 3.49
CA ALA A 68 -4.92 4.33 3.31
C ALA A 68 -4.87 5.24 4.55
N PRO A 69 -5.11 4.79 5.80
CA PRO A 69 -5.00 5.66 6.98
C PRO A 69 -3.58 6.21 7.20
N TRP A 70 -2.56 5.43 6.85
CA TRP A 70 -1.15 5.82 6.96
C TRP A 70 -0.74 6.79 5.84
N TYR A 71 -1.22 6.57 4.62
CA TYR A 71 -1.08 7.52 3.53
C TYR A 71 -1.71 8.87 3.89
N ASP A 72 -2.97 8.87 4.32
CA ASP A 72 -3.69 10.07 4.78
C ASP A 72 -2.93 10.83 5.87
N LEU A 73 -2.41 10.11 6.88
CA LEU A 73 -1.61 10.68 7.94
C LEU A 73 -0.31 11.31 7.41
N SER A 74 0.36 10.65 6.45
CA SER A 74 1.58 11.17 5.81
C SER A 74 1.33 12.48 5.07
N VAL A 75 0.23 12.56 4.32
CA VAL A 75 -0.15 13.75 3.53
C VAL A 75 -0.52 14.89 4.45
N ARG A 76 -1.32 14.63 5.51
CA ARG A 76 -1.67 15.62 6.53
C ARG A 76 -0.45 16.15 7.28
N LYS A 77 0.51 15.30 7.65
CA LYS A 77 1.77 15.70 8.32
C LYS A 77 2.69 16.51 7.41
N ARG A 78 2.76 16.19 6.10
CA ARG A 78 3.65 16.85 5.13
C ARG A 78 3.05 18.10 4.46
N GLY A 79 1.72 18.23 4.47
CA GLY A 79 0.99 19.27 3.71
C GLY A 79 1.05 19.10 2.18
N ARG A 80 1.58 17.98 1.68
CA ARG A 80 1.76 17.65 0.26
C ARG A 80 1.93 16.15 0.07
N THR A 81 1.74 15.67 -1.16
CA THR A 81 2.00 14.29 -1.60
C THR A 81 2.91 14.30 -2.84
N THR A 82 3.57 13.19 -3.12
CA THR A 82 4.24 12.92 -4.42
C THR A 82 3.43 12.00 -5.34
N VAL A 83 2.25 11.53 -4.92
CA VAL A 83 1.27 10.85 -5.76
C VAL A 83 0.56 11.89 -6.65
N GLY A 84 0.16 11.50 -7.86
CA GLY A 84 -0.55 12.38 -8.80
C GLY A 84 0.18 12.75 -10.10
N PRO A 85 1.50 12.51 -10.32
CA PRO A 85 2.11 12.61 -11.65
C PRO A 85 1.41 11.82 -12.77
N SER A 86 0.63 10.78 -12.47
CA SER A 86 -0.23 10.10 -13.46
C SER A 86 -1.54 10.82 -13.78
N GLU A 87 -1.93 11.79 -12.95
CA GLU A 87 -3.22 12.49 -12.87
C GLU A 87 -4.43 11.54 -12.89
N MET A 88 -4.25 10.32 -12.39
CA MET A 88 -5.30 9.35 -12.14
C MET A 88 -5.60 9.26 -10.64
N ASP A 89 -6.82 8.87 -10.30
CA ASP A 89 -7.09 8.36 -8.96
C ASP A 89 -6.20 7.13 -8.69
N ILE A 90 -5.70 6.98 -7.46
CA ILE A 90 -4.71 5.94 -7.15
C ILE A 90 -5.28 4.51 -7.30
N LYS A 91 -6.59 4.30 -7.09
CA LYS A 91 -7.23 3.00 -7.33
C LYS A 91 -7.44 2.76 -8.84
N VAL A 92 -7.70 3.80 -9.62
CA VAL A 92 -7.71 3.72 -11.09
C VAL A 92 -6.32 3.37 -11.63
N ALA A 93 -5.25 3.97 -11.10
CA ALA A 93 -3.88 3.62 -11.44
C ALA A 93 -3.54 2.16 -11.08
N ALA A 94 -3.94 1.71 -9.87
CA ALA A 94 -3.80 0.31 -9.44
C ALA A 94 -4.49 -0.66 -10.40
N ASN A 95 -5.78 -0.43 -10.68
CA ASN A 95 -6.58 -1.25 -11.58
C ASN A 95 -5.99 -1.29 -13.00
N PHE A 96 -5.54 -0.14 -13.53
CA PHE A 96 -4.91 -0.08 -14.85
C PHE A 96 -3.62 -0.91 -14.90
N VAL A 97 -2.74 -0.79 -13.90
CA VAL A 97 -1.51 -1.59 -13.82
C VAL A 97 -1.83 -3.08 -13.72
N THR A 98 -2.82 -3.49 -12.91
CA THR A 98 -3.17 -4.91 -12.76
C THR A 98 -3.89 -5.50 -13.97
N ASN A 99 -4.70 -4.71 -14.68
CA ASN A 99 -5.32 -5.14 -15.93
C ASN A 99 -4.27 -5.27 -17.05
N PHE A 100 -3.27 -4.38 -17.10
CA PHE A 100 -2.16 -4.48 -18.04
C PHE A 100 -1.32 -5.77 -17.88
N LEU A 101 -1.31 -6.39 -16.69
CA LEU A 101 -0.65 -7.69 -16.49
C LEU A 101 -1.35 -8.84 -17.22
N GLU A 102 -2.67 -8.76 -17.36
CA GLU A 102 -3.51 -9.78 -17.99
C GLU A 102 -3.68 -9.49 -19.49
N ASP A 103 -3.86 -8.22 -19.85
CA ASP A 103 -4.04 -7.75 -21.22
C ASP A 103 -3.28 -6.44 -21.46
N GLN A 104 -2.21 -6.50 -22.25
CA GLN A 104 -1.39 -5.35 -22.63
C GLN A 104 -2.15 -4.36 -23.55
N GLU A 105 -3.28 -4.76 -24.13
CA GLU A 105 -4.21 -3.91 -24.86
C GLU A 105 -5.31 -3.27 -24.00
N THR A 106 -5.22 -3.43 -22.66
CA THR A 106 -6.03 -2.69 -21.68
C THR A 106 -6.16 -1.20 -22.06
N PRO A 107 -7.40 -0.66 -22.18
CA PRO A 107 -7.62 0.74 -22.48
C PRO A 107 -6.97 1.67 -21.45
N VAL A 108 -6.24 2.68 -21.96
CA VAL A 108 -5.65 3.72 -21.12
C VAL A 108 -6.72 4.65 -20.53
N PRO A 109 -6.69 4.97 -19.21
CA PRO A 109 -7.66 5.87 -18.60
C PRO A 109 -7.59 7.33 -19.12
N ARG A 110 -6.46 7.72 -19.72
CA ARG A 110 -6.21 9.02 -20.36
C ARG A 110 -5.58 8.83 -21.74
N LYS A 111 -5.76 9.78 -22.67
CA LYS A 111 -5.42 9.60 -24.12
C LYS A 111 -4.40 10.60 -24.68
N ASP A 112 -3.90 11.47 -23.85
CA ASP A 112 -2.98 12.57 -24.18
C ASP A 112 -1.49 12.15 -24.19
N LEU A 113 -1.17 10.97 -23.64
CA LEU A 113 0.17 10.39 -23.58
C LEU A 113 0.18 8.97 -24.16
N ALA A 114 1.36 8.52 -24.60
CA ALA A 114 1.55 7.14 -25.06
C ALA A 114 1.31 6.13 -23.91
N LYS A 115 0.74 4.96 -24.23
CA LYS A 115 0.36 3.89 -23.26
C LYS A 115 1.47 3.59 -22.26
N GLY A 116 2.71 3.39 -22.72
CA GLY A 116 3.83 3.12 -21.83
C GLY A 116 4.23 4.28 -20.92
N ARG A 117 4.05 5.54 -21.34
CA ARG A 117 4.28 6.69 -20.46
C ARG A 117 3.24 6.74 -19.34
N ILE A 118 1.98 6.44 -19.65
CA ILE A 118 0.88 6.34 -18.67
C ILE A 118 1.16 5.19 -17.70
N LEU A 119 1.57 4.03 -18.20
CA LEU A 119 1.97 2.88 -17.38
C LEU A 119 3.11 3.23 -16.41
N LYS A 120 4.15 3.94 -16.89
CA LYS A 120 5.24 4.41 -16.03
C LYS A 120 4.73 5.31 -14.91
N LEU A 121 3.92 6.32 -15.24
CA LEU A 121 3.39 7.23 -14.23
C LEU A 121 2.48 6.50 -13.23
N ALA A 122 1.66 5.56 -13.69
CA ALA A 122 0.78 4.76 -12.83
C ALA A 122 1.55 3.96 -11.78
N PHE A 123 2.62 3.24 -12.16
CA PHE A 123 3.37 2.45 -11.19
C PHE A 123 4.29 3.30 -10.29
N GLU A 124 4.75 4.47 -10.74
CA GLU A 124 5.46 5.41 -9.88
C GLU A 124 4.53 6.04 -8.84
N ASP A 125 3.28 6.36 -9.19
CA ASP A 125 2.26 6.82 -8.23
C ASP A 125 1.94 5.74 -7.18
N LEU A 126 1.90 4.46 -7.56
CA LEU A 126 1.75 3.34 -6.61
C LEU A 126 2.95 3.21 -5.67
N LYS A 127 4.19 3.28 -6.19
CA LYS A 127 5.40 3.30 -5.35
C LYS A 127 5.40 4.49 -4.39
N ALA A 128 5.00 5.68 -4.86
CA ALA A 128 4.88 6.88 -4.06
C ALA A 128 3.85 6.69 -2.93
N TYR A 129 2.66 6.16 -3.23
CA TYR A 129 1.62 5.89 -2.23
C TYR A 129 2.13 5.00 -1.08
N TYR A 130 2.80 3.89 -1.41
CA TYR A 130 3.39 2.97 -0.43
C TYR A 130 4.55 3.63 0.33
N GLY A 131 5.42 4.36 -0.36
CA GLY A 131 6.55 5.07 0.23
C GLY A 131 6.14 6.21 1.17
N GLU A 132 5.04 6.90 0.89
CA GLU A 132 4.50 7.93 1.78
C GLU A 132 3.80 7.29 2.99
N ALA A 133 2.93 6.29 2.77
CA ALA A 133 2.25 5.56 3.83
C ALA A 133 3.21 4.94 4.86
N ILE A 134 4.24 4.22 4.39
CA ILE A 134 5.17 3.51 5.28
C ILE A 134 6.02 4.47 6.13
N THR A 135 6.31 5.67 5.62
CA THR A 135 7.04 6.71 6.40
C THR A 135 6.18 7.41 7.46
N ALA A 136 4.88 7.13 7.52
CA ALA A 136 4.02 7.55 8.63
C ALA A 136 3.89 6.48 9.73
N GLN A 137 4.32 5.23 9.48
CA GLN A 137 4.32 4.14 10.46
C GLN A 137 5.55 4.22 11.39
N PRO A 138 5.39 3.94 12.70
CA PRO A 138 6.52 3.66 13.59
C PRO A 138 7.38 2.49 13.08
N GLY A 139 8.66 2.45 13.49
CA GLY A 139 9.56 1.32 13.23
C GLY A 139 10.28 1.29 11.86
N TYR A 140 9.84 2.05 10.85
CA TYR A 140 10.47 2.06 9.52
C TYR A 140 11.63 3.08 9.40
N GLY A 141 12.68 2.87 10.20
CA GLY A 141 13.81 3.80 10.34
C GLY A 141 14.89 3.78 9.24
N THR A 142 14.86 2.87 8.26
CA THR A 142 15.88 2.81 7.19
C THR A 142 15.28 2.67 5.80
N SER A 143 15.87 3.38 4.83
CA SER A 143 15.49 3.31 3.41
C SER A 143 15.59 1.89 2.85
N LEU A 144 16.60 1.12 3.30
CA LEU A 144 16.81 -0.27 2.90
C LEU A 144 15.66 -1.19 3.32
N ARG A 145 15.15 -1.04 4.54
CA ARG A 145 14.02 -1.82 5.07
C ARG A 145 12.74 -1.49 4.32
N VAL A 146 12.49 -0.21 4.05
CA VAL A 146 11.35 0.26 3.25
C VAL A 146 11.39 -0.29 1.83
N GLU A 147 12.54 -0.26 1.15
CA GLU A 147 12.70 -0.80 -0.20
C GLU A 147 12.49 -2.32 -0.23
N ASN A 148 13.12 -3.06 0.68
CA ASN A 148 12.95 -4.51 0.78
C ASN A 148 11.50 -4.91 1.08
N TRP A 149 10.83 -4.18 1.99
CA TRP A 149 9.41 -4.37 2.30
C TRP A 149 8.55 -4.16 1.05
N LEU A 150 8.69 -3.01 0.39
CA LEU A 150 7.88 -2.66 -0.78
C LEU A 150 8.02 -3.70 -1.90
N PHE A 151 9.24 -4.08 -2.27
CA PHE A 151 9.45 -4.97 -3.42
C PHE A 151 9.22 -6.46 -3.12
N ASN A 152 9.37 -6.92 -1.87
CA ASN A 152 9.37 -8.36 -1.57
C ASN A 152 8.32 -8.82 -0.53
N GLU A 153 7.79 -7.92 0.29
CA GLU A 153 6.84 -8.25 1.37
C GLU A 153 5.39 -7.80 1.06
N THR A 154 5.18 -6.95 0.05
CA THR A 154 3.84 -6.45 -0.34
C THR A 154 3.25 -7.12 -1.59
N VAL A 155 1.93 -6.99 -1.77
CA VAL A 155 1.23 -7.35 -3.02
C VAL A 155 1.65 -6.42 -4.16
N LEU A 156 1.86 -5.11 -3.90
CA LEU A 156 2.43 -4.22 -4.91
C LEU A 156 3.81 -4.71 -5.40
N GLY A 157 4.66 -5.22 -4.52
CA GLY A 157 5.94 -5.83 -4.90
C GLY A 157 5.77 -6.96 -5.92
N LYS A 158 4.82 -7.87 -5.68
CA LYS A 158 4.47 -8.98 -6.61
C LYS A 158 3.93 -8.47 -7.95
N VAL A 159 3.13 -7.39 -7.93
CA VAL A 159 2.64 -6.70 -9.13
C VAL A 159 3.80 -6.10 -9.92
N LEU A 160 4.72 -5.39 -9.27
CA LEU A 160 5.90 -4.77 -9.90
C LEU A 160 6.86 -5.81 -10.47
N TRP A 161 7.11 -6.92 -9.77
CA TRP A 161 7.92 -8.02 -10.30
C TRP A 161 7.30 -8.69 -11.52
N THR A 162 5.98 -8.93 -11.50
CA THR A 162 5.25 -9.48 -12.66
C THR A 162 5.27 -8.50 -13.83
N LEU A 163 5.02 -7.21 -13.59
CA LEU A 163 5.10 -6.16 -14.60
C LEU A 163 6.50 -6.08 -15.22
N ARG A 164 7.56 -6.17 -14.38
CA ARG A 164 8.95 -6.18 -14.83
C ARG A 164 9.21 -7.31 -15.81
N ARG A 165 8.75 -8.53 -15.50
CA ARG A 165 8.91 -9.70 -16.38
C ARG A 165 8.22 -9.46 -17.73
N ILE A 166 6.93 -9.11 -17.71
CA ILE A 166 6.14 -8.84 -18.92
C ILE A 166 6.81 -7.76 -19.79
N CYS A 167 7.22 -6.64 -19.18
CA CYS A 167 7.90 -5.57 -19.90
C CYS A 167 9.28 -5.97 -20.45
N ARG A 168 10.03 -6.86 -19.78
CA ARG A 168 11.31 -7.39 -20.30
C ARG A 168 11.14 -8.35 -21.48
N GLU A 169 10.02 -9.05 -21.55
CA GLU A 169 9.68 -10.06 -22.56
C GLU A 169 8.94 -9.46 -23.78
N SER A 170 8.58 -8.18 -23.73
CA SER A 170 7.89 -7.47 -24.80
C SER A 170 8.79 -7.15 -26.01
N ASP A 171 8.20 -7.14 -27.22
CA ASP A 171 8.83 -6.64 -28.44
C ASP A 171 8.92 -5.10 -28.50
N ASP A 172 8.18 -4.36 -27.66
CA ASP A 172 8.24 -2.90 -27.58
C ASP A 172 9.51 -2.44 -26.82
N GLU A 173 10.37 -1.66 -27.49
CA GLU A 173 11.64 -1.18 -26.93
C GLU A 173 11.46 -0.32 -25.65
N TYR A 174 10.37 0.44 -25.55
CA TYR A 174 10.09 1.26 -24.38
C TYR A 174 9.68 0.38 -23.19
N TYR A 175 8.86 -0.66 -23.40
CA TYR A 175 8.59 -1.67 -22.37
C TYR A 175 9.85 -2.41 -21.95
N GLN A 176 10.71 -2.84 -22.88
CA GLN A 176 12.01 -3.44 -22.53
C GLN A 176 12.85 -2.50 -21.65
N TYR A 177 12.87 -1.21 -21.98
CA TYR A 177 13.54 -0.19 -21.15
C TYR A 177 12.92 -0.07 -19.74
N LEU A 178 11.59 -0.08 -19.61
CA LEU A 178 10.93 -0.04 -18.29
C LEU A 178 11.24 -1.28 -17.45
N GLY A 179 11.17 -2.47 -18.06
CA GLY A 179 11.43 -3.76 -17.43
C GLY A 179 12.90 -3.94 -17.01
N ARG A 180 13.84 -3.31 -17.73
CA ARG A 180 15.25 -3.30 -17.34
C ARG A 180 15.54 -2.26 -16.25
N ASN A 181 15.07 -1.01 -16.40
CA ASN A 181 15.64 0.15 -15.69
C ASN A 181 14.68 0.96 -14.79
N SER A 182 13.36 0.72 -14.82
CA SER A 182 12.39 1.58 -14.12
C SER A 182 11.48 0.86 -13.12
N ILE A 183 11.04 -0.36 -13.39
CA ILE A 183 9.97 -0.98 -12.58
C ILE A 183 10.50 -1.42 -11.20
N VAL A 184 11.62 -2.14 -11.16
CA VAL A 184 12.30 -2.61 -9.94
C VAL A 184 13.76 -2.15 -9.95
N PRO A 185 14.32 -1.61 -8.86
CA PRO A 185 15.74 -1.21 -8.79
C PRO A 185 16.71 -2.38 -8.97
N ASP A 186 17.83 -2.14 -9.65
CA ASP A 186 18.89 -3.15 -9.85
C ASP A 186 19.36 -3.76 -8.52
N ARG A 187 19.41 -2.97 -7.44
CA ARG A 187 19.77 -3.45 -6.10
C ARG A 187 18.87 -4.59 -5.59
N GLN A 188 17.60 -4.63 -5.98
CA GLN A 188 16.67 -5.72 -5.64
C GLN A 188 16.81 -6.91 -6.59
N VAL A 189 17.15 -6.66 -7.86
CA VAL A 189 17.45 -7.69 -8.86
C VAL A 189 18.71 -8.46 -8.47
N ASP A 190 19.79 -7.75 -8.17
CA ASP A 190 21.04 -8.29 -7.63
C ASP A 190 20.81 -9.12 -6.36
N LEU A 191 19.96 -8.66 -5.44
CA LEU A 191 19.68 -9.40 -4.20
C LEU A 191 18.94 -10.71 -4.46
N LEU A 192 18.05 -10.77 -5.46
CA LEU A 192 17.36 -11.99 -5.84
C LEU A 192 18.29 -12.95 -6.61
N GLU A 193 19.08 -12.43 -7.56
CA GLU A 193 19.98 -13.20 -8.41
C GLU A 193 21.23 -13.71 -7.64
N ARG A 194 21.56 -13.08 -6.50
CA ARG A 194 22.59 -13.57 -5.55
C ARG A 194 22.08 -14.63 -4.56
N VAL A 195 20.89 -15.19 -4.75
CA VAL A 195 20.41 -16.38 -4.02
C VAL A 195 20.41 -17.65 -4.91
N PRO A 196 21.57 -18.19 -5.32
CA PRO A 196 21.67 -19.57 -5.77
C PRO A 196 22.04 -20.51 -4.60
N GLU A 197 21.38 -21.67 -4.57
CA GLU A 197 21.89 -22.95 -4.02
C GLU A 197 22.47 -22.96 -2.59
N VAL A 198 21.63 -22.68 -1.57
CA VAL A 198 21.87 -23.14 -0.17
C VAL A 198 20.70 -23.98 0.37
N ALA A 199 19.88 -24.51 -0.53
CA ALA A 199 18.77 -25.42 -0.24
C ALA A 199 18.73 -26.54 -1.30
N GLY A 200 19.69 -27.45 -1.21
CA GLY A 200 19.81 -28.69 -1.98
C GLY A 200 20.40 -29.79 -1.09
#